data_AF-A0A847Y9K5-F1
#
_entry.id   AF-A0A847Y9K5-F1
#
_cell.length_a   1.000
_cell.length_b   1.000
_cell.length_c   1.000
_cell.angle_alpha   90.00
_cell.angle_beta   90.00
_cell.angle_gamma   90.00
#
_symmetry.space_group_name_H-M   'P 1'
#
loop_
_entity.id
_entity.type
_entity.pdbx_description
1 polymer ?
#
loop_
_entity_poly.entity_id
_entity_poly.type
_entity_poly.pdbx_seq_one_letter_code
_entity_poly.pdbx_strand_id
1 'polypeptide(L)'
;MPLYEIETEYHILITWAESEDAAREVVQSSYPREKLLRLAKRPRNTWVISKAALGLGLGERTDPCNVARDCLARAAGDKIHAIRLYMQETGVDLERAKKVIESNMVMGW
;
A
#
# COMPACT_ATOMS: atom_id res chain seq x y z
N MET A 1 -3.86 -22.37 -21.43
CA MET A 1 -2.90 -22.80 -20.39
C MET A 1 -3.43 -22.35 -19.04
N PRO A 2 -3.30 -23.13 -17.94
CA PRO A 2 -3.66 -22.70 -16.59
C PRO A 2 -2.68 -21.69 -15.97
N LEU A 3 -3.19 -20.88 -15.04
CA LEU A 3 -2.40 -19.90 -14.28
C LEU A 3 -2.01 -20.48 -12.92
N TYR A 4 -0.73 -20.39 -12.57
CA TYR A 4 -0.18 -20.85 -11.31
C TYR A 4 0.28 -19.69 -10.44
N GLU A 5 0.12 -19.86 -9.13
CA GLU A 5 0.74 -19.03 -8.11
C GLU A 5 1.77 -19.87 -7.36
N ILE A 6 2.98 -19.35 -7.27
CA ILE A 6 4.13 -20.03 -6.68
C ILE A 6 4.76 -19.11 -5.66
N GLU A 7 4.89 -19.58 -4.44
CA GLU A 7 5.49 -18.86 -3.33
C GLU A 7 6.88 -19.44 -3.09
N THR A 8 7.89 -18.59 -3.06
CA THR A 8 9.27 -18.92 -2.68
C THR A 8 9.62 -18.22 -1.37
N GLU A 9 10.86 -18.38 -0.91
CA GLU A 9 11.37 -17.67 0.28
C GLU A 9 11.32 -16.15 0.16
N TYR A 10 11.37 -15.60 -1.05
CA TYR A 10 11.46 -14.15 -1.27
C TYR A 10 10.39 -13.57 -2.21
N HIS A 11 9.72 -14.41 -3.02
CA HIS A 11 8.85 -13.94 -4.08
C HIS A 11 7.53 -14.71 -4.16
N ILE A 12 6.51 -14.03 -4.70
CA ILE A 12 5.29 -14.67 -5.21
C ILE A 12 5.31 -14.53 -6.74
N LEU A 13 5.42 -15.65 -7.44
CA LEU A 13 5.42 -15.72 -8.89
C LEU A 13 4.03 -16.07 -9.41
N ILE A 14 3.61 -15.37 -10.45
CA ILE A 14 2.36 -15.62 -11.17
C ILE A 14 2.73 -15.95 -12.62
N THR A 15 2.52 -17.20 -13.02
CA THR A 15 2.94 -17.68 -14.35
C THR A 15 1.91 -18.58 -15.01
N TRP A 16 1.89 -18.56 -16.33
CA TRP A 16 1.11 -19.49 -17.14
C TRP A 16 1.97 -20.69 -17.49
N ALA A 17 1.48 -21.90 -17.25
CA ALA A 17 2.19 -23.13 -17.56
C ALA A 17 1.20 -24.22 -17.99
N GLU A 18 1.65 -25.25 -18.69
CA GLU A 18 0.80 -26.36 -19.13
C GLU A 18 0.49 -27.34 -17.99
N SER A 19 1.42 -27.48 -17.04
CA SER A 19 1.36 -28.38 -15.89
C SER A 19 2.05 -27.77 -14.66
N GLU A 20 1.90 -28.43 -13.51
CA GLU A 20 2.61 -28.04 -12.28
C GLU A 20 4.13 -28.19 -12.40
N ASP A 21 4.60 -29.23 -13.10
CA ASP A 21 6.03 -29.44 -13.31
C ASP A 21 6.63 -28.36 -14.21
N ALA A 22 5.92 -27.97 -15.28
CA ALA A 22 6.32 -26.84 -16.12
C ALA A 22 6.35 -25.52 -15.32
N ALA A 23 5.39 -25.31 -14.41
CA ALA A 23 5.40 -24.15 -13.52
C ALA A 23 6.60 -24.15 -12.55
N ARG A 24 6.99 -25.33 -12.05
CA ARG A 24 8.18 -25.49 -11.19
C ARG A 24 9.47 -25.21 -11.95
N GLU A 25 9.57 -25.63 -13.20
CA GLU A 25 10.73 -25.38 -14.07
C GLU A 25 10.93 -23.87 -14.33
N VAL A 26 9.85 -23.11 -14.49
CA VAL A 26 9.93 -21.63 -14.61
C VAL A 26 10.59 -21.00 -13.39
N VAL A 27 10.29 -21.50 -12.18
CA VAL A 27 10.92 -20.98 -10.95
C VAL A 27 12.39 -21.37 -10.90
N GLN A 28 12.71 -22.63 -11.19
CA GLN A 28 14.10 -23.11 -11.14
C GLN A 28 14.99 -22.41 -12.17
N SER A 29 14.46 -22.10 -13.35
CA SER A 29 15.20 -21.37 -14.39
C SER A 29 15.38 -19.89 -14.06
N SER A 30 14.38 -19.24 -13.46
CA SER A 30 14.42 -17.79 -13.17
C SER A 30 15.08 -17.46 -11.83
N TYR A 31 14.84 -18.28 -10.81
CA TYR A 31 15.27 -18.11 -9.43
C TYR A 31 15.86 -19.42 -8.87
N PRO A 32 16.98 -19.92 -9.44
CA PRO A 32 17.54 -21.24 -9.15
C PRO A 32 17.95 -21.48 -7.69
N ARG A 33 18.12 -20.40 -6.91
CA ARG A 33 18.58 -20.46 -5.53
C ARG A 33 17.44 -20.32 -4.52
N GLU A 34 16.23 -20.03 -4.97
CA GLU A 34 15.11 -19.82 -4.07
C GLU A 34 14.38 -21.14 -3.80
N LYS A 35 14.10 -21.41 -2.53
CA LYS A 35 13.30 -22.56 -2.16
C LYS A 35 11.83 -22.29 -2.44
N LEU A 36 11.18 -23.20 -3.16
CA LEU A 36 9.74 -23.20 -3.37
C LEU A 36 9.03 -23.62 -2.07
N LEU A 37 8.13 -22.78 -1.58
CA LEU A 37 7.34 -22.99 -0.37
C LEU A 37 5.94 -23.56 -0.70
N ARG A 38 5.28 -23.00 -1.72
CA ARG A 38 3.94 -23.41 -2.13
C ARG A 38 3.76 -23.25 -3.63
N LEU A 39 3.00 -24.15 -4.25
CA LEU A 39 2.57 -24.07 -5.65
C LEU A 39 1.10 -24.43 -5.71
N ALA A 40 0.29 -23.59 -6.38
CA ALA A 40 -1.13 -23.83 -6.54
C ALA A 40 -1.62 -23.40 -7.93
N LYS A 41 -2.43 -24.25 -8.57
CA LYS A 41 -3.22 -23.87 -9.74
C LYS A 41 -4.34 -22.94 -9.32
N ARG A 42 -4.49 -21.81 -9.99
CA ARG A 42 -5.52 -20.84 -9.63
C ARG A 42 -6.84 -21.14 -10.32
N PRO A 43 -7.98 -20.91 -9.63
CA PRO A 43 -9.31 -21.21 -10.17
C PRO A 43 -9.71 -20.26 -11.31
N ARG A 44 -9.05 -19.11 -11.43
CA ARG A 44 -9.25 -18.12 -12.49
C ARG A 44 -7.91 -17.72 -13.09
N ASN A 45 -7.96 -17.26 -14.33
CA ASN A 45 -6.82 -16.74 -15.08
C ASN A 45 -6.44 -15.28 -14.77
N THR A 46 -6.96 -14.70 -13.69
CA THR A 46 -6.70 -13.30 -13.34
C THR A 46 -6.07 -13.21 -11.96
N TRP A 47 -4.94 -12.49 -11.82
CA TRP A 47 -4.34 -12.13 -10.53
C TRP A 47 -4.55 -10.65 -10.26
N VAL A 48 -4.91 -10.33 -9.02
CA VAL A 48 -5.12 -8.95 -8.59
C VAL A 48 -4.32 -8.76 -7.31
N ILE A 49 -3.51 -7.70 -7.30
CA ILE A 49 -2.88 -7.17 -6.10
C ILE A 49 -3.29 -5.70 -5.97
N SER A 50 -3.60 -5.27 -4.76
CA SER A 50 -3.94 -3.87 -4.54
C SER A 50 -2.68 -3.00 -4.67
N LYS A 51 -2.80 -1.84 -5.31
CA LYS A 51 -1.71 -0.86 -5.37
C LYS A 51 -1.21 -0.48 -3.97
N ALA A 52 -2.12 -0.40 -3.01
CA ALA A 52 -1.78 -0.14 -1.61
C ALA A 52 -0.88 -1.21 -1.00
N ALA A 53 -1.12 -2.51 -1.28
CA ALA A 53 -0.27 -3.60 -0.80
C ALA A 53 1.16 -3.54 -1.40
N LEU A 54 1.30 -2.94 -2.59
CA LEU A 54 2.59 -2.67 -3.21
C LEU A 54 3.22 -1.33 -2.77
N GLY A 55 2.55 -0.55 -1.93
CA GLY A 55 2.95 0.83 -1.63
C GLY A 55 2.83 1.81 -2.81
N LEU A 56 2.18 1.39 -3.91
CA LEU A 56 1.96 2.16 -5.14
C LEU A 56 0.62 2.90 -5.16
N GLY A 57 -0.03 3.02 -4.00
CA GLY A 57 -1.33 3.67 -3.85
C GLY A 57 -1.27 5.14 -4.23
N LEU A 58 -1.72 5.45 -5.45
CA LEU A 58 -2.13 6.79 -5.86
C LEU A 58 -3.38 7.19 -5.07
N GLY A 59 -3.20 7.78 -3.89
CA GLY A 59 -3.56 9.19 -3.85
C GLY A 59 -2.38 9.92 -4.48
N GLU A 60 -2.56 11.10 -5.04
CA GLU A 60 -1.48 12.08 -5.05
C GLU A 60 -0.69 11.93 -3.72
N ARG A 61 0.63 12.16 -3.72
CA ARG A 61 1.18 12.76 -2.49
C ARG A 61 0.23 13.91 -2.24
N THR A 62 -0.73 13.73 -1.33
CA THR A 62 -1.67 14.78 -0.97
C THR A 62 -0.68 15.66 -0.25
N ASP A 63 -0.11 16.61 -0.99
CA ASP A 63 1.00 17.39 -0.49
C ASP A 63 0.57 17.81 0.90
N PRO A 64 1.34 17.39 1.92
CA PRO A 64 0.85 17.47 3.28
C PRO A 64 0.43 18.91 3.48
N CYS A 65 -0.85 19.10 3.85
CA CYS A 65 -1.43 20.43 3.85
C CYS A 65 -0.55 21.33 4.71
N ASN A 66 0.17 22.27 4.10
CA ASN A 66 1.17 23.06 4.82
C ASN A 66 0.53 23.81 5.99
N VAL A 67 -0.70 24.31 5.81
CA VAL A 67 -1.50 24.92 6.88
C VAL A 67 -1.76 23.94 8.03
N ALA A 68 -2.05 22.67 7.73
CA ALA A 68 -2.20 21.65 8.74
C ALA A 68 -0.88 21.37 9.47
N ARG A 69 0.24 21.22 8.75
CA ARG A 69 1.57 21.01 9.38
C ARG A 69 1.97 22.18 10.28
N ASP A 70 1.69 23.41 9.87
CA ASP A 70 1.96 24.61 10.68
C ASP A 70 1.08 24.65 11.93
N CYS A 71 -0.22 24.34 11.80
CA CYS A 71 -1.14 24.22 12.94
C CYS A 71 -0.67 23.14 13.93
N LEU A 72 -0.20 22.01 13.39
CA LEU A 72 0.32 20.89 14.16
C LEU A 72 1.63 21.26 14.87
N ALA A 73 2.57 21.92 14.19
CA ALA A 73 3.81 22.43 14.78
C ALA A 73 3.52 23.44 15.92
N ARG A 74 2.57 24.35 15.72
CA ARG A 74 2.13 25.30 16.76
C ARG A 74 1.42 24.62 17.93
N ALA A 75 0.73 23.52 17.67
CA ALA A 75 0.09 22.68 18.68
C ALA A 75 1.04 21.69 19.37
N ALA A 76 2.32 21.64 18.97
CA ALA A 76 3.36 20.78 19.54
C ALA A 76 2.98 19.28 19.66
N GLY A 77 2.10 18.76 18.80
CA GLY A 77 1.65 17.37 18.86
C GLY A 77 0.15 17.23 19.11
N ASP A 78 -0.46 18.24 19.72
CA ASP A 78 -1.82 18.15 20.22
C ASP A 78 -2.85 18.22 19.08
N LYS A 79 -3.45 17.06 18.80
CA LYS A 79 -4.47 16.87 17.78
C LYS A 79 -5.68 17.79 17.97
N ILE A 80 -6.20 17.93 19.18
CA ILE A 80 -7.42 18.72 19.42
C ILE A 80 -7.13 20.19 19.22
N HIS A 81 -5.97 20.66 19.72
CA HIS A 81 -5.54 22.03 19.53
C HIS A 81 -5.30 22.35 18.05
N ALA A 82 -4.61 21.46 17.31
CA ALA A 82 -4.35 21.65 15.90
C ALA A 82 -5.64 21.66 15.04
N ILE A 83 -6.64 20.83 15.36
CA ILE A 83 -7.95 20.87 14.70
C ILE A 83 -8.62 22.23 14.89
N ARG A 84 -8.59 22.78 16.12
CA ARG A 84 -9.17 24.10 16.40
C ARG A 84 -8.46 25.21 15.63
N LEU A 85 -7.13 25.20 15.61
CA LEU A 85 -6.32 26.15 14.83
C LEU A 85 -6.65 26.06 13.34
N TYR A 86 -6.70 24.86 12.79
CA TYR A 86 -6.98 24.64 11.37
C TYR A 86 -8.39 25.10 10.97
N MET A 87 -9.40 24.87 11.80
CA MET A 87 -10.76 25.38 11.59
C MET A 87 -10.79 26.91 11.60
N GLN A 88 -10.04 27.56 12.50
CA GLN A 88 -9.97 29.02 12.57
C GLN A 88 -9.31 29.64 11.33
N GLU A 89 -8.27 29.00 10.79
CA GLU A 89 -7.53 29.55 9.64
C GLU A 89 -8.20 29.28 8.29
N THR A 90 -8.88 28.15 8.14
CA THR A 90 -9.45 27.73 6.86
C THR A 90 -10.96 27.90 6.76
N GLY A 91 -11.65 28.09 7.90
CA GLY A 91 -13.11 28.20 7.97
C GLY A 91 -13.86 26.90 7.66
N VAL A 92 -13.17 25.75 7.56
CA VAL A 92 -13.82 24.46 7.28
C VAL A 92 -14.50 23.89 8.53
N ASP A 93 -15.43 22.97 8.31
CA ASP A 93 -16.09 22.25 9.38
C ASP A 93 -15.16 21.28 10.14
N LEU A 94 -15.66 20.81 11.29
CA LEU A 94 -14.92 19.91 12.19
C LEU A 94 -14.54 18.59 11.52
N GLU A 95 -15.41 18.02 10.69
CA GLU A 95 -15.20 16.72 10.07
C GLU A 95 -14.04 16.78 9.07
N ARG A 96 -14.04 17.82 8.24
CA ARG A 96 -12.98 18.08 7.27
C ARG A 96 -11.67 18.45 7.95
N ALA A 97 -11.71 19.30 8.98
CA ALA A 97 -10.51 19.63 9.76
C ALA A 97 -9.88 18.39 10.41
N LYS A 98 -10.69 17.52 11.03
CA LYS A 98 -10.24 16.27 11.63
C LYS A 98 -9.55 15.37 10.61
N LYS A 99 -10.15 15.18 9.43
CA LYS A 99 -9.59 14.34 8.37
C LYS A 99 -8.22 14.85 7.89
N VAL A 100 -8.09 16.16 7.68
CA VAL A 100 -6.83 16.76 7.19
C VAL A 100 -5.73 16.68 8.25
N ILE A 101 -6.05 17.00 9.51
CA ILE A 101 -5.09 16.90 10.63
C ILE A 101 -4.61 15.46 10.82
N GLU A 102 -5.54 14.49 10.89
CA GLU A 102 -5.20 13.07 11.07
C GLU A 102 -4.36 12.53 9.90
N SER A 103 -4.69 12.92 8.67
CA SER A 103 -3.90 12.57 7.49
C SER A 103 -2.46 13.06 7.59
N ASN A 104 -2.24 14.31 8.04
CA ASN A 104 -0.89 14.85 8.21
C ASN A 104 -0.12 14.20 9.37
N MET A 105 -0.80 13.84 10.47
CA MET A 105 -0.18 13.07 11.56
C MET A 105 0.33 11.71 11.09
N VAL A 106 -0.45 10.98 10.28
CA VAL A 106 -0.06 9.66 9.74
C VAL A 106 1.14 9.78 8.79
N MET A 107 1.26 10.90 8.07
CA MET A 107 2.38 11.17 7.16
C MET A 107 3.66 11.65 7.88
N GLY A 108 3.69 11.66 9.22
CA GLY A 108 4.83 12.12 10.01
C GLY A 108 5.03 13.62 9.85
N TRP A 109 4.09 14.41 10.41
CA TRP A 109 4.17 15.87 10.36
C TRP A 109 5.55 16.41 10.74
#